data_AF-A0A397Y4H2-F1
#
_entry.id   AF-A0A397Y4H2-F1
#
_cell.length_a   1.000
_cell.length_b   1.000
_cell.length_c   1.000
_cell.angle_alpha   90.00
_cell.angle_beta   90.00
_cell.angle_gamma   90.00
#
_symmetry.space_group_name_H-M   'P 1'
#
loop_
_entity.id
_entity.type
_entity.pdbx_description
1 polymer ?
#
loop_
_entity_poly.entity_id
_entity_poly.type
_entity_poly.pdbx_seq_one_letter_code
_entity_poly.pdbx_strand_id
1 'polypeptide(L)'
;MPIDMQTEIISRIARHSRRAVHNLLAAEPQYPPLTVHPRAALQRYQSLMENCLASGNLQAHYVRGIQQYFHHQNINGGLLHHQIAAEGSYENAVYLYGVIMLAKGETAIGQAMLDTLGWRQSKNRADRCWRRVKRSLHGIRVTRLESYMTAYRNTRETIACHRDNIHERCDTCYYYKQLTKFVYMM
;
A
#
# COMPACT_ATOMS: atom_id res chain seq x y z
N MET A 1 36.23 20.85 3.24
CA MET A 1 35.66 19.60 3.79
C MET A 1 35.42 18.64 2.63
N PRO A 2 35.80 17.36 2.71
CA PRO A 2 35.59 16.40 1.62
C PRO A 2 34.10 16.23 1.28
N ILE A 3 33.76 16.13 0.00
CA ILE A 3 32.38 16.00 -0.51
C ILE A 3 31.67 14.76 0.07
N ASP A 4 32.42 13.69 0.32
CA ASP A 4 31.88 12.45 0.90
C ASP A 4 31.38 12.65 2.33
N MET A 5 32.08 13.49 3.10
CA MET A 5 31.71 13.83 4.47
C MET A 5 30.44 14.70 4.50
N GLN A 6 30.26 15.59 3.53
CA GLN A 6 29.02 16.37 3.36
C GLN A 6 27.83 15.47 3.03
N THR A 7 28.02 14.52 2.12
CA THR A 7 26.97 13.58 1.69
C THR A 7 26.52 12.68 2.84
N GLU A 8 27.47 12.22 3.65
CA GLU A 8 27.13 11.41 4.82
C GLU A 8 26.42 12.21 5.93
N ILE A 9 26.83 13.46 6.17
CA ILE A 9 26.14 14.37 7.11
C ILE A 9 24.70 14.63 6.64
N ILE A 10 24.51 14.95 5.35
CA ILE A 10 23.17 15.19 4.77
C ILE A 10 22.31 13.93 4.85
N SER A 11 22.87 12.75 4.55
CA SER A 11 22.18 11.46 4.66
C SER A 11 21.75 11.14 6.10
N ARG A 12 22.63 11.41 7.09
CA ARG A 12 22.34 11.23 8.51
C ARG A 12 21.27 12.21 8.99
N ILE A 13 21.32 13.48 8.59
CA ILE A 13 20.30 14.49 8.90
C ILE A 13 18.95 14.11 8.29
N ALA A 14 18.92 13.69 7.03
CA ALA A 14 17.69 13.24 6.37
C ALA A 14 17.10 11.98 7.01
N ARG A 15 17.94 11.06 7.50
CA ARG A 15 17.52 9.86 8.24
C ARG A 15 16.99 10.22 9.64
N HIS A 16 17.63 11.16 10.33
CA HIS A 16 17.19 11.66 11.62
C HIS A 16 15.87 12.44 11.52
N SER A 17 15.72 13.28 10.49
CA SER A 17 14.49 14.00 10.20
C SER A 17 13.34 13.04 9.90
N ARG A 18 13.56 12.01 9.07
CA ARG A 18 12.57 10.95 8.83
C ARG A 18 12.20 10.18 10.10
N ARG A 19 13.17 9.86 10.97
CA ARG A 19 12.90 9.24 12.28
C ARG A 19 12.16 10.18 13.24
N ALA A 20 12.48 11.47 13.24
CA ALA A 20 11.82 12.46 14.06
C ALA A 20 10.37 12.65 13.61
N VAL A 21 10.13 12.75 12.30
CA VAL A 21 8.78 12.76 11.70
C VAL A 21 8.04 11.46 12.02
N HIS A 22 8.68 10.29 11.90
CA HIS A 22 8.09 9.01 12.30
C HIS A 22 7.75 8.96 13.80
N ASN A 23 8.58 9.53 14.67
CA ASN A 23 8.33 9.58 16.11
C ASN A 23 7.23 10.58 16.48
N LEU A 24 7.11 11.69 15.74
CA LEU A 24 5.98 12.63 15.82
C LEU A 24 4.68 11.97 15.36
N LEU A 25 4.70 11.17 14.29
CA LEU A 25 3.57 10.38 13.81
C LEU A 25 3.21 9.21 14.74
N ALA A 26 4.18 8.68 15.50
CA ALA A 26 3.96 7.61 16.48
C ALA A 26 3.31 8.10 17.78
N ALA A 27 3.22 9.42 18.01
CA ALA A 27 2.57 10.01 19.17
C ALA A 27 1.05 10.19 18.98
N GLU A 28 0.50 9.87 17.81
CA GLU A 28 -0.93 9.98 17.57
C GLU A 28 -1.70 8.72 18.03
N PRO A 29 -2.85 8.88 18.69
CA PRO A 29 -3.65 7.74 19.15
C PRO A 29 -4.02 6.83 17.98
N GLN A 30 -3.55 5.59 18.04
CA GLN A 30 -3.99 4.52 17.15
C GLN A 30 -5.47 4.25 17.43
N TYR A 31 -6.34 4.45 16.43
CA TYR A 31 -7.77 4.13 16.54
C TYR A 31 -8.11 2.89 15.69
N PRO A 32 -8.09 1.67 16.27
CA PRO A 32 -8.38 0.42 15.57
C PRO A 32 -9.71 0.37 14.79
N PRO A 33 -10.82 1.03 15.20
CA PRO A 33 -12.10 0.87 14.49
C PRO A 33 -12.05 1.31 13.01
N LEU A 34 -11.20 2.30 12.69
CA LEU A 34 -11.19 2.92 11.37
C LEU A 34 -10.59 2.01 10.28
N THR A 35 -9.60 1.18 10.62
CA THR A 35 -8.91 0.31 9.64
C THR A 35 -9.59 -1.01 9.41
N VAL A 36 -10.28 -1.53 10.43
CA VAL A 36 -10.97 -2.82 10.35
C VAL A 36 -12.24 -2.70 9.51
N HIS A 37 -12.96 -1.58 9.63
CA HIS A 37 -14.19 -1.33 8.88
C HIS A 37 -14.23 0.09 8.28
N PRO A 38 -13.50 0.35 7.18
CA PRO A 38 -13.49 1.65 6.48
C PRO A 38 -14.89 2.17 6.12
N ARG A 39 -15.84 1.27 5.86
CA ARG A 39 -17.24 1.61 5.57
C ARG A 39 -17.95 2.22 6.79
N ALA A 40 -17.68 1.76 8.01
CA ALA A 40 -18.28 2.32 9.22
C ALA A 40 -17.81 3.78 9.46
N ALA A 41 -16.59 4.10 9.03
CA ALA A 41 -16.04 5.46 9.09
C ALA A 41 -16.69 6.45 8.10
N LEU A 42 -17.54 6.01 7.17
CA LEU A 42 -18.20 6.91 6.21
C LEU A 42 -19.25 7.83 6.87
N GLN A 43 -19.92 7.37 7.93
CA GLN A 43 -21.05 8.08 8.51
C GLN A 43 -20.87 8.42 9.99
N ARG A 44 -20.24 7.53 10.78
CA ARG A 44 -20.20 7.68 12.24
C ARG A 44 -19.06 8.53 12.78
N TYR A 45 -18.01 8.75 11.98
CA TYR A 45 -16.74 9.32 12.45
C TYR A 45 -16.18 10.38 11.49
N GLN A 46 -17.04 11.12 10.79
CA GLN A 46 -16.60 12.04 9.75
C GLN A 46 -15.70 13.16 10.29
N SER A 47 -16.12 13.85 11.35
CA SER A 47 -15.33 14.92 11.99
C SER A 47 -13.99 14.40 12.52
N LEU A 48 -13.99 13.22 13.15
CA LEU A 48 -12.77 12.58 13.61
C LEU A 48 -11.82 12.25 12.44
N MET A 49 -12.35 11.72 11.35
CA MET A 49 -11.57 11.41 10.15
C MET A 49 -10.95 12.66 9.53
N GLU A 50 -11.70 13.77 9.45
CA GLU A 50 -11.21 15.05 8.95
C GLU A 50 -10.06 15.59 9.82
N ASN A 51 -10.20 15.54 11.14
CA ASN A 51 -9.14 15.94 12.07
C ASN A 51 -7.88 15.08 11.90
N CYS A 52 -8.02 13.75 11.79
CA CYS A 52 -6.88 12.86 11.56
C CYS A 52 -6.20 13.10 10.21
N LEU A 53 -6.96 13.44 9.16
CA LEU A 53 -6.36 13.80 7.87
C LEU A 53 -5.61 15.12 7.95
N ALA A 54 -6.16 16.13 8.64
CA ALA A 54 -5.52 17.42 8.85
C ALA A 54 -4.21 17.31 9.65
N SER A 55 -4.10 16.31 10.55
CA SER A 55 -2.88 16.04 11.31
C SER A 55 -1.85 15.18 10.56
N GLY A 56 -2.17 14.71 9.35
CA GLY A 56 -1.27 13.86 8.55
C GLY A 56 -1.27 12.39 8.97
N ASN A 57 -2.30 11.93 9.67
CA ASN A 57 -2.40 10.54 10.13
C ASN A 57 -2.44 9.55 8.95
N LEU A 58 -1.37 8.77 8.79
CA LEU A 58 -1.23 7.85 7.66
C LEU A 58 -2.31 6.77 7.62
N GLN A 59 -2.80 6.35 8.79
CA GLN A 59 -3.87 5.38 8.89
C GLN A 59 -5.21 5.97 8.38
N ALA A 60 -5.48 7.24 8.69
CA ALA A 60 -6.62 7.98 8.15
C ALA A 60 -6.52 8.13 6.63
N HIS A 61 -5.34 8.46 6.10
CA HIS A 61 -5.08 8.47 4.66
C HIS A 61 -5.35 7.10 4.03
N TYR A 62 -4.88 6.00 4.63
CA TYR A 62 -5.18 4.65 4.12
C TYR A 62 -6.69 4.37 4.06
N VAL A 63 -7.43 4.69 5.13
CA VAL A 63 -8.89 4.47 5.19
C VAL A 63 -9.63 5.35 4.18
N ARG A 64 -9.26 6.63 4.07
CA ARG A 64 -9.84 7.56 3.09
C ARG A 64 -9.53 7.12 1.66
N GLY A 65 -8.33 6.59 1.41
CA GLY A 65 -7.94 5.98 0.16
C GLY A 65 -8.88 4.85 -0.24
N ILE A 66 -9.19 3.93 0.69
CA ILE A 66 -10.13 2.83 0.43
C ILE A 66 -11.53 3.36 0.08
N GLN A 67 -12.03 4.32 0.86
CA GLN A 67 -13.36 4.91 0.63
C GLN A 67 -13.44 5.58 -0.74
N GLN A 68 -12.48 6.43 -1.08
CA GLN A 68 -12.48 7.15 -2.34
C GLN A 68 -12.25 6.22 -3.53
N TYR A 69 -11.24 5.35 -3.46
CA TYR A 69 -10.84 4.51 -4.57
C TYR A 69 -11.85 3.40 -4.87
N PHE A 70 -12.28 2.64 -3.84
CA PHE A 70 -13.09 1.44 -4.04
C PHE A 70 -14.58 1.68 -3.86
N HIS A 71 -15.00 2.50 -2.89
CA HIS A 71 -16.42 2.71 -2.61
C HIS A 71 -17.03 3.82 -3.48
N HIS A 72 -16.37 4.98 -3.57
CA HIS A 72 -16.86 6.11 -4.38
C HIS A 72 -16.37 6.09 -5.83
N GLN A 73 -15.46 5.18 -6.19
CA GLN A 73 -14.84 5.10 -7.51
C GLN A 73 -14.13 6.40 -7.95
N ASN A 74 -13.77 7.25 -6.99
CA ASN A 74 -12.88 8.39 -7.20
C ASN A 74 -11.43 7.89 -7.23
N ILE A 75 -11.04 7.36 -8.38
CA ILE A 75 -9.74 6.71 -8.59
C ILE A 75 -8.58 7.64 -8.23
N ASN A 76 -8.59 8.88 -8.72
CA ASN A 76 -7.48 9.81 -8.50
C ASN A 76 -7.36 10.25 -7.04
N GLY A 77 -8.48 10.64 -6.42
CA GLY A 77 -8.49 11.04 -5.01
C GLY A 77 -8.09 9.89 -4.08
N GLY A 78 -8.61 8.69 -4.33
CA GLY A 78 -8.26 7.51 -3.55
C GLY A 78 -6.80 7.10 -3.71
N LEU A 79 -6.26 7.22 -4.93
CA LEU A 79 -4.86 6.90 -5.20
C LEU A 79 -3.90 7.87 -4.51
N LEU A 80 -4.21 9.16 -4.51
CA LEU A 80 -3.42 10.17 -3.79
C LEU A 80 -3.32 9.84 -2.30
N HIS A 81 -4.44 9.49 -1.66
CA HIS A 81 -4.44 9.10 -0.25
C HIS A 81 -3.63 7.80 -0.01
N HIS A 82 -3.73 6.82 -0.90
CA HIS A 82 -2.91 5.61 -0.82
C HIS A 82 -1.40 5.90 -0.97
N GLN A 83 -1.04 6.79 -1.89
CA GLN A 83 0.33 7.23 -2.09
C GLN A 83 0.89 7.90 -0.84
N ILE A 84 0.18 8.89 -0.27
CA ILE A 84 0.61 9.59 0.95
C ILE A 84 0.86 8.60 2.09
N ALA A 85 -0.07 7.65 2.32
CA ALA A 85 0.10 6.64 3.36
C ALA A 85 1.27 5.67 3.08
N ALA A 86 1.49 5.31 1.81
CA ALA A 86 2.58 4.43 1.41
C ALA A 86 3.95 5.10 1.53
N GLU A 87 4.09 6.35 1.10
CA GLU A 87 5.32 7.15 1.25
C GLU A 87 5.65 7.41 2.73
N GLY A 88 4.62 7.57 3.57
CA GLY A 88 4.74 7.57 5.04
C GLY A 88 5.08 6.20 5.65
N SER A 89 5.29 5.16 4.84
CA SER A 89 5.65 3.80 5.28
C SER A 89 4.57 3.06 6.09
N TYR A 90 3.29 3.43 5.93
CA TYR A 90 2.20 2.63 6.49
C TYR A 90 2.06 1.32 5.71
N GLU A 91 2.50 0.20 6.30
CA GLU A 91 2.72 -1.08 5.58
C GLU A 91 1.52 -1.57 4.75
N ASN A 92 0.29 -1.42 5.27
CA ASN A 92 -0.91 -1.85 4.52
C ASN A 92 -1.12 -0.97 3.27
N ALA A 93 -0.81 0.33 3.35
CA ALA A 93 -0.85 1.22 2.20
C ALA A 93 0.29 0.94 1.23
N VAL A 94 1.52 0.69 1.73
CA VAL A 94 2.65 0.27 0.90
C VAL A 94 2.29 -0.96 0.05
N TYR A 95 1.72 -1.99 0.69
CA TYR A 95 1.26 -3.17 -0.01
C TYR A 95 0.17 -2.85 -1.04
N LEU A 96 -0.91 -2.18 -0.61
CA LEU A 96 -2.07 -1.93 -1.44
C LEU A 96 -1.74 -1.01 -2.63
N TYR A 97 -1.06 0.11 -2.37
CA TYR A 97 -0.58 1.03 -3.39
C TYR A 97 0.37 0.33 -4.37
N GLY A 98 1.33 -0.44 -3.87
CA GLY A 98 2.26 -1.20 -4.71
C GLY A 98 1.53 -2.15 -5.66
N VAL A 99 0.52 -2.89 -5.18
CA VAL A 99 -0.24 -3.80 -6.05
C VAL A 99 -1.17 -3.05 -7.01
N ILE A 100 -1.77 -1.92 -6.61
CA ILE A 100 -2.55 -1.07 -7.53
C ILE A 100 -1.65 -0.53 -8.66
N MET A 101 -0.40 -0.14 -8.36
CA MET A 101 0.56 0.32 -9.36
C MET A 101 0.91 -0.78 -10.35
N LEU A 102 1.20 -2.00 -9.86
CA LEU A 102 1.37 -3.17 -10.74
C LEU A 102 0.14 -3.37 -11.65
N ALA A 103 -1.06 -3.29 -11.09
CA ALA A 103 -2.31 -3.47 -11.82
C ALA A 103 -2.60 -2.35 -12.84
N LYS A 104 -2.01 -1.16 -12.66
CA LYS A 104 -2.09 -0.06 -13.63
C LYS A 104 -0.99 -0.10 -14.69
N GLY A 105 -0.08 -1.07 -14.64
CA GLY A 105 1.07 -1.18 -15.54
C GLY A 105 2.31 -0.40 -15.07
N GLU A 106 2.22 0.32 -13.96
CA GLU A 106 3.32 1.08 -13.34
C GLU A 106 4.27 0.15 -12.57
N THR A 107 4.89 -0.77 -13.31
CA THR A 107 5.58 -1.94 -12.76
C THR A 107 6.75 -1.54 -11.88
N ALA A 108 7.56 -0.57 -12.31
CA ALA A 108 8.72 -0.10 -11.54
C ALA A 108 8.31 0.47 -10.17
N ILE A 109 7.24 1.28 -10.14
CA ILE A 109 6.72 1.87 -8.89
C ILE A 109 6.16 0.77 -7.99
N GLY A 110 5.35 -0.13 -8.54
CA GLY A 110 4.75 -1.22 -7.78
C GLY A 110 5.78 -2.17 -7.16
N GLN A 111 6.81 -2.52 -7.92
CA GLN A 111 7.92 -3.35 -7.44
C GLN A 111 8.73 -2.65 -6.36
N ALA A 112 9.10 -1.39 -6.57
CA ALA A 112 9.86 -0.60 -5.59
C ALA A 112 9.12 -0.49 -4.26
N MET A 113 7.81 -0.24 -4.28
CA MET A 113 6.99 -0.21 -3.06
C MET A 113 6.99 -1.56 -2.34
N LEU A 114 6.73 -2.65 -3.06
CA LEU A 114 6.67 -3.98 -2.45
C LEU A 114 8.03 -4.45 -1.91
N ASP A 115 9.13 -4.00 -2.50
CA ASP A 115 10.49 -4.30 -2.04
C ASP A 115 10.79 -3.73 -0.66
N THR A 116 10.18 -2.59 -0.28
CA THR A 116 10.31 -2.02 1.07
C THR A 116 9.75 -2.94 2.17
N LEU A 117 8.90 -3.90 1.80
CA LEU A 117 8.39 -4.93 2.72
C LEU A 117 9.42 -6.04 2.99
N GLY A 118 10.56 -6.06 2.30
CA GLY A 118 11.65 -7.02 2.54
C GLY A 118 11.28 -8.47 2.19
N TRP A 119 10.48 -8.66 1.14
CA TRP A 119 9.90 -9.97 0.85
C TRP A 119 10.92 -11.04 0.44
N ARG A 120 12.09 -10.63 -0.05
CA ARG A 120 13.22 -11.53 -0.36
C ARG A 120 13.76 -12.20 0.90
N GLN A 121 13.81 -11.48 2.01
CA GLN A 121 14.18 -12.02 3.32
C GLN A 121 13.00 -12.78 3.94
N SER A 122 11.80 -12.19 3.91
CA SER A 122 10.60 -12.83 4.46
C SER A 122 9.32 -12.33 3.82
N LYS A 123 8.51 -13.27 3.32
CA LYS A 123 7.21 -12.99 2.69
C LYS A 123 6.11 -12.67 3.72
N ASN A 124 6.39 -12.84 5.01
CA ASN A 124 5.42 -12.73 6.09
C ASN A 124 4.82 -11.33 6.24
N ARG A 125 5.60 -10.27 6.01
CA ARG A 125 5.12 -8.87 6.09
C ARG A 125 4.07 -8.61 5.02
N ALA A 126 4.38 -8.92 3.76
CA ALA A 126 3.44 -8.79 2.66
C ALA A 126 2.19 -9.68 2.86
N ASP A 127 2.34 -10.93 3.32
CA ASP A 127 1.20 -11.82 3.59
C ASP A 127 0.30 -11.33 4.74
N ARG A 128 0.87 -10.64 5.73
CA ARG A 128 0.12 -9.98 6.81
C ARG A 128 -0.63 -8.76 6.30
N CYS A 129 0.03 -7.91 5.53
CA CYS A 129 -0.60 -6.75 4.88
C CYS A 129 -1.75 -7.21 4.02
N TRP A 130 -1.52 -8.25 3.23
CA TRP A 130 -2.54 -8.86 2.39
C TRP A 130 -3.81 -9.26 3.16
N ARG A 131 -3.65 -9.99 4.28
CA ARG A 131 -4.80 -10.37 5.14
C ARG A 131 -5.53 -9.17 5.75
N ARG A 132 -4.81 -8.10 6.08
CA ARG A 132 -5.40 -6.87 6.64
C ARG A 132 -6.16 -6.10 5.57
N VAL A 133 -5.60 -5.97 4.36
CA VAL A 133 -6.25 -5.34 3.21
C VAL A 133 -7.57 -6.07 2.87
N LYS A 134 -7.60 -7.41 2.83
CA LYS A 134 -8.87 -8.15 2.69
C LYS A 134 -9.93 -7.69 3.66
N ARG A 135 -9.55 -7.61 4.93
CA ARG A 135 -10.46 -7.28 6.01
C ARG A 135 -10.98 -5.86 5.85
N SER A 136 -10.11 -4.92 5.49
CA SER A 136 -10.51 -3.53 5.20
C SER A 136 -11.43 -3.41 3.99
N LEU A 137 -11.28 -4.27 2.97
CA LEU A 137 -12.13 -4.27 1.78
C LEU A 137 -13.41 -5.10 1.94
N HIS A 138 -13.54 -5.86 3.03
CA HIS A 138 -14.70 -6.71 3.26
C HIS A 138 -16.00 -5.89 3.31
N GLY A 139 -17.00 -6.28 2.51
CA GLY A 139 -18.28 -5.58 2.41
C GLY A 139 -18.26 -4.32 1.52
N ILE A 140 -17.15 -4.05 0.82
CA ILE A 140 -17.04 -3.02 -0.22
C ILE A 140 -17.10 -3.73 -1.58
N ARG A 141 -17.93 -3.23 -2.50
CA ARG A 141 -17.99 -3.75 -3.88
C ARG A 141 -16.78 -3.24 -4.65
N VAL A 142 -15.73 -4.05 -4.73
CA VAL A 142 -14.52 -3.71 -5.47
C VAL A 142 -14.76 -3.98 -6.96
N THR A 143 -14.62 -2.94 -7.78
CA THR A 143 -14.80 -3.07 -9.24
C THR A 143 -13.48 -3.48 -9.88
N ARG A 144 -13.50 -4.58 -10.63
CA ARG A 144 -12.36 -5.03 -11.42
C ARG A 144 -12.25 -4.20 -12.69
N LEU A 145 -11.25 -3.33 -12.75
CA LEU A 145 -10.98 -2.49 -13.92
C LEU A 145 -10.30 -3.30 -15.03
N GLU A 146 -10.56 -2.95 -16.29
CA GLU A 146 -9.92 -3.64 -17.43
C GLU A 146 -8.40 -3.48 -17.41
N SER A 147 -7.89 -2.33 -16.96
CA SER A 147 -6.45 -2.10 -16.79
C SER A 147 -5.79 -3.16 -15.92
N TYR A 148 -6.47 -3.63 -14.86
CA TYR A 148 -5.96 -4.67 -13.99
C TYR A 148 -5.85 -6.03 -14.70
N MET A 149 -6.86 -6.34 -15.52
CA MET A 149 -6.88 -7.58 -16.29
C MET A 149 -5.81 -7.57 -17.38
N THR A 150 -5.62 -6.43 -18.05
CA THR A 150 -4.55 -6.25 -19.05
C THR A 150 -3.18 -6.42 -18.40
N ALA A 151 -2.90 -5.73 -17.29
CA ALA A 151 -1.64 -5.88 -16.58
C ALA A 151 -1.41 -7.33 -16.11
N TYR A 152 -2.46 -7.99 -15.61
CA TYR A 152 -2.40 -9.39 -15.22
C TYR A 152 -2.05 -10.32 -16.39
N ARG A 153 -2.74 -10.20 -17.53
CA ARG A 153 -2.50 -11.03 -18.73
C ARG A 153 -1.08 -10.85 -19.25
N ASN A 154 -0.66 -9.59 -19.44
CA ASN A 154 0.67 -9.26 -19.92
C ASN A 154 1.77 -9.80 -18.99
N THR A 155 1.59 -9.66 -17.68
CA THR A 155 2.56 -10.20 -16.71
C THR A 155 2.55 -11.73 -16.73
N ARG A 156 1.37 -12.37 -16.80
CA ARG A 156 1.24 -13.83 -16.80
C ARG A 156 2.01 -14.50 -17.93
N GLU A 157 2.02 -13.89 -19.11
CA GLU A 157 2.71 -14.41 -20.29
C GLU A 157 4.22 -14.53 -20.08
N THR A 158 4.81 -13.64 -19.27
CA THR A 158 6.27 -13.62 -19.01
C THR A 158 6.70 -14.56 -17.89
N ILE A 159 5.77 -15.00 -17.03
CA ILE A 159 6.09 -15.90 -15.91
C ILE A 159 6.17 -17.33 -16.43
N ALA A 160 7.26 -18.07 -16.24
CA ALA A 160 7.34 -19.50 -16.55
C ALA A 160 7.31 -20.42 -15.32
N CYS A 161 7.56 -19.88 -14.13
CA CYS A 161 7.74 -20.65 -12.91
C CYS A 161 6.49 -20.67 -12.03
N HIS A 162 6.23 -21.83 -11.40
CA HIS A 162 5.22 -22.03 -10.36
C HIS A 162 3.85 -21.37 -10.63
N ARG A 163 3.41 -21.28 -11.90
CA ARG A 163 2.29 -20.42 -12.31
C ARG A 163 1.04 -20.61 -11.45
N ASP A 164 0.72 -21.87 -11.17
CA ASP A 164 -0.53 -22.26 -10.50
C ASP A 164 -0.36 -22.49 -8.98
N ASN A 165 0.89 -22.55 -8.47
CA ASN A 165 1.16 -22.70 -7.04
C ASN A 165 1.34 -21.33 -6.38
N ILE A 166 0.26 -20.70 -5.90
CA ILE A 166 0.31 -19.34 -5.31
C ILE A 166 1.21 -19.22 -4.06
N HIS A 167 1.50 -20.34 -3.38
CA HIS A 167 2.28 -20.36 -2.15
C HIS A 167 3.78 -20.26 -2.41
N GLU A 168 4.25 -20.92 -3.47
CA GLU A 168 5.66 -20.94 -3.86
C GLU A 168 6.02 -19.67 -4.62
N ARG A 169 6.88 -18.81 -4.05
CA ARG A 169 7.16 -17.49 -4.62
C ARG A 169 8.67 -17.27 -4.70
N CYS A 170 9.19 -17.23 -5.92
CA CYS A 170 10.57 -16.87 -6.22
C CYS A 170 10.65 -15.46 -6.81
N ASP A 171 11.87 -15.01 -7.09
CA ASP A 171 12.10 -13.62 -7.50
C ASP A 171 11.45 -13.25 -8.83
N THR A 172 11.29 -14.23 -9.72
CA THR A 172 10.66 -14.03 -11.03
C THR A 172 9.13 -13.92 -10.96
N CYS A 173 8.45 -14.66 -10.08
CA CYS A 173 6.98 -14.67 -10.03
C CYS A 173 6.36 -13.92 -8.84
N TYR A 174 7.15 -13.37 -7.92
CA TYR A 174 6.63 -12.77 -6.69
C TYR A 174 5.59 -11.68 -6.97
N TYR A 175 5.91 -10.69 -7.80
CA TYR A 175 5.02 -9.56 -8.09
C TYR A 175 3.77 -9.98 -8.86
N TYR A 176 3.93 -10.87 -9.85
CA TYR A 176 2.81 -11.50 -10.55
C TYR A 176 1.86 -12.18 -9.56
N LYS A 177 2.37 -12.85 -8.53
CA LYS A 177 1.53 -13.51 -7.51
C LYS A 177 0.84 -12.53 -6.58
N GLN A 178 1.45 -11.38 -6.27
CA GLN A 178 0.75 -10.31 -5.53
C GLN A 178 -0.36 -9.69 -6.37
N LEU A 179 -0.11 -9.45 -7.67
CA LEU A 179 -1.11 -8.98 -8.61
C LEU A 179 -2.25 -10.00 -8.79
N THR A 180 -1.91 -11.29 -8.96
CA THR A 180 -2.88 -12.39 -9.09
C THR A 180 -3.78 -12.46 -7.88
N LYS A 181 -3.21 -12.38 -6.67
CA LYS A 181 -4.01 -12.22 -5.47
C LYS A 181 -5.00 -11.08 -5.71
N PHE A 182 -4.52 -9.85 -5.92
CA PHE A 182 -5.39 -8.65 -6.04
C PHE A 182 -6.52 -8.77 -7.04
N VAL A 183 -6.23 -9.27 -8.24
CA VAL A 183 -7.19 -9.39 -9.34
C VAL A 183 -8.28 -10.43 -9.07
N TYR A 184 -7.96 -11.53 -8.36
CA TYR A 184 -8.87 -12.65 -8.09
C TYR A 184 -9.43 -12.67 -6.65
N MET A 185 -9.17 -11.63 -5.88
CA MET A 185 -9.79 -11.39 -4.56
C MET A 185 -11.01 -10.49 -4.59
N MET A 186 -11.26 -9.85 -5.73
CA MET A 186 -12.53 -9.25 -6.06
C MET A 186 -13.50 -10.32 -6.54
#